data_AF-D5T2L9-F1
#
_entry.id   AF-D5T2L9-F1
#
_cell.length_a   1.000
_cell.length_b   1.000
_cell.length_c   1.000
_cell.angle_alpha   90.00
_cell.angle_beta   90.00
_cell.angle_gamma   90.00
#
_symmetry.space_group_name_H-M   'P 1'
#
loop_
_entity.id
_entity.type
_entity.pdbx_description
1 polymer ?
#
loop_
_entity_poly.entity_id
_entity_poly.type
_entity_poly.pdbx_seq_one_letter_code
_entity_poly.pdbx_strand_id
1 'polypeptide(L)'
;MNPKIKTLLHDVNAVYPGTVITRVAGEATGELHVDRIAQEVLGDRLLIELAEGTEPDFLFGDELLKMLLTLNGIAPQIFFALTFNDETLDQQLIQIATRMHRTVVHAITYRELHKQGILTANTVTAYLAGVKSELTIEQGDLDDESLWRLLVLLDALIFANASGADFSELSSDYPLAYTAAKKLVSPILEADLKQSRHIRRQIVLLFAGVDDTLTAWGKPTVNAKEYVTLTSVLSQRQLDLPVSQAFTIFHSEMTDFQTKKTAYVGLSKVDSQNSFVISKPENQDSASFFKALYKLKVGDLFKQLALPYINRV
;
A
#
# COMPACT_ATOMS: atom_id res chain seq x y z
N MET A 1 -5.53 13.84 22.63
CA MET A 1 -6.11 13.84 21.28
C MET A 1 -6.71 15.21 20.95
N ASN A 2 -6.17 15.84 19.91
CA ASN A 2 -6.61 17.13 19.34
C ASN A 2 -8.08 17.09 18.85
N PRO A 3 -8.85 18.20 18.97
CA PRO A 3 -10.25 18.26 18.50
C PRO A 3 -10.48 17.86 17.03
N LYS A 4 -9.55 18.16 16.12
CA LYS A 4 -9.66 17.77 14.70
C LYS A 4 -9.56 16.26 14.53
N ILE A 5 -8.68 15.61 15.29
CA ILE A 5 -8.54 14.15 15.29
C ILE A 5 -9.76 13.48 15.91
N LYS A 6 -10.35 14.08 16.95
CA LYS A 6 -11.64 13.59 17.50
C LYS A 6 -12.77 13.66 16.47
N THR A 7 -12.82 14.74 15.68
CA THR A 7 -13.80 14.89 14.60
C THR A 7 -13.57 13.83 13.52
N LEU A 8 -12.32 13.65 13.11
CA LEU A 8 -11.96 12.62 12.15
C LEU A 8 -12.31 11.20 12.63
N LEU A 9 -12.07 10.89 13.91
CA LEU A 9 -12.46 9.62 14.52
C LEU A 9 -13.99 9.44 14.53
N HIS A 10 -14.74 10.51 14.78
CA HIS A 10 -16.20 10.50 14.66
C HIS A 10 -16.64 10.20 13.23
N ASP A 11 -16.03 10.86 12.23
CA ASP A 11 -16.37 10.65 10.82
C ASP A 11 -16.06 9.23 10.35
N VAL A 12 -14.95 8.64 10.80
CA VAL A 12 -14.64 7.22 10.58
C VAL A 12 -15.71 6.33 11.21
N ASN A 13 -16.09 6.59 12.46
CA ASN A 13 -17.13 5.82 13.15
C ASN A 13 -18.52 5.95 12.52
N ALA A 14 -18.77 7.01 11.76
CA ALA A 14 -20.04 7.17 11.04
C ALA A 14 -20.16 6.25 9.81
N VAL A 15 -19.03 5.80 9.24
CA VAL A 15 -18.99 4.95 8.04
C VAL A 15 -18.48 3.53 8.30
N TYR A 16 -17.72 3.31 9.37
CA TYR A 16 -17.25 1.99 9.76
C TYR A 16 -18.43 1.18 10.35
N PRO A 17 -18.61 -0.10 9.96
CA PRO A 17 -19.73 -0.92 10.43
C PRO A 17 -19.70 -1.24 11.94
N GLY A 18 -18.56 -1.00 12.58
CA GLY A 18 -18.34 -1.21 14.01
C GLY A 18 -17.94 0.08 14.74
N THR A 19 -17.14 -0.02 15.80
CA THR A 19 -16.56 1.15 16.49
C THR A 19 -15.04 1.14 16.44
N VAL A 20 -14.44 2.22 15.94
CA VAL A 20 -13.01 2.49 15.99
C VAL A 20 -12.68 3.20 17.31
N ILE A 21 -11.69 2.67 18.01
CA ILE A 21 -11.12 3.23 19.24
C ILE A 21 -9.60 3.35 19.09
N THR A 22 -9.00 4.26 19.86
CA THR A 22 -7.57 4.60 19.75
C THR A 22 -6.88 4.48 21.11
N ARG A 23 -5.65 3.94 21.14
CA ARG A 23 -4.81 3.83 22.34
C ARG A 23 -3.36 4.19 22.03
N VAL A 24 -2.69 4.81 22.99
CA VAL A 24 -1.23 4.99 22.98
C VAL A 24 -0.68 4.09 24.07
N ALA A 25 0.23 3.18 23.71
CA ALA A 25 0.75 2.14 24.60
C ALA A 25 1.98 2.61 25.40
N GLY A 26 2.89 3.31 24.72
CA GLY A 26 4.19 3.71 25.25
C GLY A 26 4.40 5.21 25.37
N GLU A 27 5.53 5.57 25.97
CA GLU A 27 5.97 6.96 26.14
C GLU A 27 6.47 7.57 24.83
N ALA A 28 6.62 8.89 24.81
CA ALA A 28 7.23 9.58 23.67
C ALA A 28 8.76 9.38 23.68
N THR A 29 9.29 8.97 22.53
CA THR A 29 10.74 8.75 22.28
C THR A 29 11.41 9.97 21.65
N GLY A 30 10.63 10.87 21.05
CA GLY A 30 11.13 11.97 20.23
C GLY A 30 11.38 11.57 18.76
N GLU A 31 11.24 10.28 18.45
CA GLU A 31 11.33 9.71 17.10
C GLU A 31 9.93 9.31 16.63
N LEU A 32 9.58 9.68 15.40
CA LEU A 32 8.29 9.36 14.80
C LEU A 32 8.47 8.25 13.77
N HIS A 33 7.86 7.10 14.05
CA HIS A 33 7.87 5.92 13.18
C HIS A 33 6.48 5.64 12.64
N VAL A 34 6.24 5.97 11.37
CA VAL A 34 4.90 5.90 10.75
C VAL A 34 4.35 4.47 10.62
N ASP A 35 5.20 3.47 10.71
CA ASP A 35 4.82 2.06 10.59
C ASP A 35 4.69 1.33 11.95
N ARG A 36 4.95 1.99 13.09
CA ARG A 36 4.78 1.40 14.44
C ARG A 36 3.35 1.57 14.97
N ILE A 37 2.38 1.17 14.15
CA ILE A 37 0.94 1.24 14.44
C ILE A 37 0.36 -0.17 14.32
N ALA A 38 -0.35 -0.62 15.35
CA ALA A 38 -1.07 -1.88 15.36
C ALA A 38 -2.57 -1.65 15.16
N GLN A 39 -3.21 -2.58 14.44
CA GLN A 39 -4.67 -2.63 14.29
C GLN A 39 -5.17 -3.99 14.75
N GLU A 40 -6.10 -3.99 15.68
CA GLU A 40 -6.69 -5.21 16.23
C GLU A 40 -8.22 -5.16 16.17
N VAL A 41 -8.83 -6.19 15.59
CA VAL A 41 -10.29 -6.35 15.57
C VAL A 41 -10.72 -7.09 16.83
N LEU A 42 -11.52 -6.42 17.66
CA LEU A 42 -12.04 -6.91 18.93
C LEU A 42 -13.57 -6.99 18.86
N GLY A 43 -14.09 -8.06 18.27
CA GLY A 43 -15.52 -8.22 18.01
C GLY A 43 -16.01 -7.20 16.97
N ASP A 44 -16.90 -6.30 17.38
CA ASP A 44 -17.38 -5.18 16.56
C ASP A 44 -16.49 -3.92 16.65
N ARG A 45 -15.38 -3.99 17.40
CA ARG A 45 -14.46 -2.87 17.57
C ARG A 45 -13.19 -3.04 16.75
N LEU A 46 -12.63 -1.93 16.30
CA LEU A 46 -11.27 -1.86 15.78
C LEU A 46 -10.45 -0.99 16.73
N LEU A 47 -9.39 -1.54 17.31
CA LEU A 47 -8.42 -0.80 18.09
C LEU A 47 -7.26 -0.38 17.18
N ILE A 48 -7.02 0.93 17.09
CA ILE A 48 -5.77 1.49 16.57
C ILE A 48 -4.87 1.79 17.76
N GLU A 49 -3.75 1.10 17.83
CA GLU A 49 -2.77 1.26 18.90
C GLU A 49 -1.44 1.81 18.35
N LEU A 50 -0.97 2.90 18.97
CA LEU A 50 0.38 3.42 18.75
C LEU A 50 1.33 2.81 19.78
N ALA A 51 2.44 2.25 19.31
CA ALA A 51 3.45 1.69 20.21
C ALA A 51 4.09 2.76 21.11
N GLU A 52 4.18 4.00 20.63
CA GLU A 52 4.88 5.11 21.28
C GLU A 52 4.04 6.40 21.22
N GLY A 53 4.35 7.33 22.13
CA GLY A 53 3.60 8.57 22.32
C GLY A 53 4.13 9.79 21.55
N THR A 54 5.08 9.62 20.64
CA THR A 54 5.62 10.72 19.82
C THR A 54 4.60 11.14 18.76
N GLU A 55 4.20 12.43 18.74
CA GLU A 55 3.28 13.01 17.75
C GLU A 55 2.00 12.17 17.49
N PRO A 56 1.25 11.77 18.53
CA PRO A 56 0.19 10.78 18.41
C PRO A 56 -1.00 11.28 17.61
N ASP A 57 -1.27 12.60 17.64
CA ASP A 57 -2.33 13.21 16.84
C ASP A 57 -2.03 13.12 15.33
N PHE A 58 -0.76 13.20 14.93
CA PHE A 58 -0.36 12.97 13.53
C PHE A 58 -0.57 11.51 13.13
N LEU A 59 -0.10 10.56 13.94
CA LEU A 59 -0.20 9.13 13.63
C LEU A 59 -1.66 8.64 13.60
N PHE A 60 -2.48 9.04 14.57
CA PHE A 60 -3.91 8.74 14.53
C PHE A 60 -4.59 9.43 13.35
N GLY A 61 -4.23 10.68 13.07
CA GLY A 61 -4.77 11.40 11.92
C GLY A 61 -4.48 10.69 10.60
N ASP A 62 -3.25 10.24 10.40
CA ASP A 62 -2.83 9.48 9.23
C ASP A 62 -3.61 8.17 9.09
N GLU A 63 -3.70 7.38 10.16
CA GLU A 63 -4.42 6.10 10.12
C GLU A 63 -5.93 6.27 9.87
N LEU A 64 -6.56 7.22 10.54
CA LEU A 64 -7.99 7.50 10.37
C LEU A 64 -8.29 8.04 8.96
N LEU A 65 -7.40 8.86 8.36
CA LEU A 65 -7.55 9.29 6.98
C LEU A 65 -7.39 8.12 6.00
N LYS A 66 -6.42 7.22 6.20
CA LYS A 66 -6.29 5.99 5.41
C LYS A 66 -7.58 5.17 5.47
N MET A 67 -8.15 4.99 6.67
CA MET A 67 -9.44 4.32 6.84
C MET A 67 -10.57 5.00 6.06
N LEU A 68 -10.72 6.33 6.14
CA LEU A 68 -11.74 7.05 5.38
C LEU A 68 -11.58 6.88 3.87
N LEU A 69 -10.35 6.94 3.36
CA LEU A 69 -10.07 6.74 1.94
C LEU A 69 -10.46 5.32 1.50
N THR A 70 -10.23 4.33 2.34
CA THR A 70 -10.61 2.93 2.10
C THR A 70 -12.13 2.74 2.15
N LEU A 71 -12.78 3.18 3.21
CA LEU A 71 -14.22 2.96 3.45
C LEU A 71 -15.09 3.69 2.44
N ASN A 72 -14.64 4.84 1.93
CA ASN A 72 -15.33 5.57 0.86
C ASN A 72 -14.97 5.08 -0.55
N GLY A 73 -14.21 3.99 -0.68
CA GLY A 73 -13.83 3.42 -1.98
C GLY A 73 -12.93 4.35 -2.81
N ILE A 74 -12.13 5.20 -2.17
CA ILE A 74 -11.23 6.14 -2.85
C ILE A 74 -9.88 5.47 -3.08
N ALA A 75 -9.24 4.96 -2.02
CA ALA A 75 -7.92 4.33 -2.11
C ALA A 75 -8.03 2.83 -2.44
N PRO A 76 -7.46 2.36 -3.56
CA PRO A 76 -7.37 0.93 -3.86
C PRO A 76 -6.58 0.20 -2.77
N GLN A 77 -7.11 -0.91 -2.25
CA GLN A 77 -6.47 -1.74 -1.22
C GLN A 77 -5.63 -2.85 -1.85
N ILE A 78 -4.63 -3.31 -1.11
CA ILE A 78 -3.82 -4.49 -1.45
C ILE A 78 -4.27 -5.70 -0.63
N PHE A 79 -4.17 -6.88 -1.22
CA PHE A 79 -4.43 -8.17 -0.60
C PHE A 79 -3.34 -9.16 -0.98
N PHE A 80 -3.08 -10.12 -0.09
CA PHE A 80 -2.06 -11.14 -0.26
C PHE A 80 -2.74 -12.50 -0.27
N ALA A 81 -3.00 -13.02 -1.47
CA ALA A 81 -3.64 -14.31 -1.70
C ALA A 81 -2.68 -15.37 -2.25
N LEU A 82 -1.39 -15.02 -2.37
CA LEU A 82 -0.33 -15.89 -2.85
C LEU A 82 0.69 -16.14 -1.74
N THR A 83 1.38 -17.26 -1.81
CA THR A 83 2.43 -17.66 -0.87
C THR A 83 3.52 -18.45 -1.57
N PHE A 84 4.75 -18.19 -1.17
CA PHE A 84 5.92 -19.01 -1.53
C PHE A 84 6.02 -20.29 -0.68
N ASN A 85 5.10 -20.48 0.27
CA ASN A 85 5.21 -21.48 1.34
C ASN A 85 6.46 -21.29 2.22
N ASP A 86 6.95 -20.06 2.28
CA ASP A 86 7.99 -19.59 3.18
C ASP A 86 7.42 -18.39 3.94
N GLU A 87 7.09 -18.59 5.21
CA GLU A 87 6.44 -17.58 6.04
C GLU A 87 7.32 -16.34 6.23
N THR A 88 8.64 -16.51 6.32
CA THR A 88 9.56 -15.38 6.51
C THR A 88 9.62 -14.54 5.26
N LEU A 89 9.77 -15.19 4.09
CA LEU A 89 9.77 -14.49 2.81
C LEU A 89 8.44 -13.80 2.55
N ASP A 90 7.31 -14.48 2.80
CA ASP A 90 5.98 -13.89 2.62
C ASP A 90 5.79 -12.65 3.51
N GLN A 91 6.18 -12.73 4.79
CA GLN A 91 6.09 -11.58 5.70
C GLN A 91 6.95 -10.41 5.23
N GLN A 92 8.16 -10.66 4.71
CA GLN A 92 9.03 -9.62 4.16
C GLN A 92 8.40 -8.95 2.92
N LEU A 93 7.90 -9.74 1.97
CA LEU A 93 7.26 -9.22 0.75
C LEU A 93 5.98 -8.45 1.07
N ILE A 94 5.19 -8.91 2.05
CA ILE A 94 4.01 -8.20 2.56
C ILE A 94 4.40 -6.83 3.10
N GLN A 95 5.44 -6.74 3.93
CA GLN A 95 5.90 -5.47 4.49
C GLN A 95 6.40 -4.51 3.41
N ILE A 96 7.21 -5.01 2.47
CA ILE A 96 7.74 -4.21 1.35
C ILE A 96 6.59 -3.68 0.48
N ALA A 97 5.67 -4.53 0.07
CA ALA A 97 4.50 -4.16 -0.73
C ALA A 97 3.59 -3.16 0.00
N THR A 98 3.38 -3.36 1.30
CA THR A 98 2.57 -2.46 2.13
C THR A 98 3.20 -1.07 2.23
N ARG A 99 4.53 -0.98 2.42
CA ARG A 99 5.24 0.30 2.44
C ARG A 99 5.17 1.04 1.11
N MET A 100 5.37 0.33 -0.01
CA MET A 100 5.20 0.92 -1.34
C MET A 100 3.77 1.44 -1.56
N HIS A 101 2.76 0.65 -1.19
CA HIS A 101 1.36 1.09 -1.27
C HIS A 101 1.10 2.34 -0.41
N ARG A 102 1.56 2.31 0.85
CA ARG A 102 1.40 3.41 1.80
C ARG A 102 2.06 4.69 1.32
N THR A 103 3.24 4.64 0.70
CA THR A 103 3.92 5.82 0.11
C THR A 103 2.96 6.65 -0.77
N VAL A 104 2.18 5.98 -1.64
CA VAL A 104 1.22 6.68 -2.53
C VAL A 104 0.04 7.24 -1.75
N VAL A 105 -0.46 6.50 -0.75
CA VAL A 105 -1.58 6.95 0.08
C VAL A 105 -1.17 8.12 1.00
N HIS A 106 0.06 8.10 1.51
CA HIS A 106 0.63 9.16 2.34
C HIS A 106 0.76 10.50 1.60
N ALA A 107 0.95 10.47 0.28
CA ALA A 107 0.89 11.68 -0.55
C ALA A 107 -0.48 12.38 -0.50
N ILE A 108 -1.53 11.66 -0.09
CA ILE A 108 -2.86 12.22 0.15
C ILE A 108 -2.98 12.65 1.62
N THR A 109 -2.68 11.73 2.55
CA THR A 109 -2.93 11.96 3.98
C THR A 109 -2.04 13.05 4.57
N TYR A 110 -0.74 13.09 4.23
CA TYR A 110 0.17 14.13 4.74
C TYR A 110 -0.23 15.52 4.27
N ARG A 111 -0.67 15.65 3.00
CA ARG A 111 -1.19 16.92 2.48
C ARG A 111 -2.45 17.35 3.22
N GLU A 112 -3.32 16.41 3.59
CA GLU A 112 -4.53 16.71 4.34
C GLU A 112 -4.24 17.09 5.80
N LEU A 113 -3.35 16.35 6.47
CA LEU A 113 -2.88 16.69 7.83
C LEU A 113 -2.18 18.05 7.87
N HIS A 114 -1.40 18.39 6.85
CA HIS A 114 -0.79 19.72 6.73
C HIS A 114 -1.84 20.83 6.59
N LYS A 115 -2.85 20.67 5.73
CA LYS A 115 -3.97 21.64 5.62
C LYS A 115 -4.72 21.80 6.94
N GLN A 116 -4.82 20.74 7.72
CA GLN A 116 -5.45 20.76 9.03
C GLN A 116 -4.52 21.29 10.14
N GLY A 117 -3.27 21.66 9.83
CA GLY A 117 -2.30 22.15 10.81
C GLY A 117 -1.90 21.10 11.84
N ILE A 118 -2.05 19.82 11.51
CA ILE A 118 -1.59 18.69 12.33
C ILE A 118 -0.12 18.40 12.07
N LEU A 119 0.34 18.61 10.83
CA LEU A 119 1.76 18.56 10.50
C LEU A 119 2.43 19.85 10.98
N THR A 120 3.18 19.77 12.09
CA THR A 120 3.85 20.91 12.74
C THR A 120 5.38 20.82 12.63
N ALA A 121 6.10 21.86 13.08
CA ALA A 121 7.55 21.83 13.17
C ALA A 121 8.08 20.71 14.09
N ASN A 122 7.34 20.36 15.15
CA ASN A 122 7.68 19.23 16.03
C ASN A 122 7.52 17.91 15.27
N THR A 123 6.44 17.77 14.51
CA THR A 123 6.21 16.61 13.64
C THR A 123 7.34 16.43 12.63
N VAL A 124 7.78 17.51 11.98
CA VAL A 124 8.90 17.48 11.03
C VAL A 124 10.19 17.02 11.71
N THR A 125 10.50 17.58 12.88
CA THR A 125 11.71 17.23 13.65
C THR A 125 11.70 15.76 14.07
N ALA A 126 10.58 15.29 14.63
CA ALA A 126 10.43 13.91 15.08
C ALA A 126 10.45 12.91 13.93
N TYR A 127 9.85 13.26 12.77
CA TYR A 127 9.85 12.43 11.58
C TYR A 127 11.28 12.23 11.06
N LEU A 128 12.05 13.31 10.91
CA LEU A 128 13.43 13.23 10.45
C LEU A 128 14.32 12.45 11.44
N ALA A 129 14.09 12.60 12.75
CA ALA A 129 14.76 11.80 13.77
C ALA A 129 14.44 10.30 13.61
N GLY A 130 13.18 9.94 13.38
CA GLY A 130 12.76 8.55 13.13
C GLY A 130 13.36 7.95 11.86
N VAL A 131 13.44 8.73 10.76
CA VAL A 131 14.13 8.30 9.54
C VAL A 131 15.60 7.99 9.81
N LYS A 132 16.30 8.88 10.53
CA LYS A 132 17.73 8.72 10.84
C LYS A 132 18.01 7.59 11.83
N SER A 133 17.08 7.28 12.74
CA SER A 133 17.26 6.18 13.68
C SER A 133 17.00 4.81 13.04
N GLU A 134 16.22 4.74 11.97
CA GLU A 134 15.94 3.49 11.22
C GLU A 134 17.04 3.12 10.22
N LEU A 135 17.89 4.05 9.79
CA LEU A 135 18.77 3.87 8.64
C LEU A 135 20.25 4.06 9.00
N THR A 136 21.08 3.13 8.55
CA THR A 136 22.54 3.32 8.56
C THR A 136 22.98 4.13 7.32
N ILE A 137 23.97 5.02 7.48
CA ILE A 137 24.50 5.85 6.39
C ILE A 137 25.15 4.99 5.30
N GLU A 138 24.92 5.32 4.04
CA GLU A 138 25.53 4.61 2.91
C GLU A 138 27.05 4.80 2.88
N GLN A 139 27.77 3.71 2.62
CA GLN A 139 29.24 3.72 2.50
C GLN A 139 29.71 3.77 1.04
N GLY A 140 28.82 4.06 0.10
CA GLY A 140 29.10 4.18 -1.33
C GLY A 140 28.83 2.92 -2.17
N ASP A 141 28.63 1.76 -1.52
CA ASP A 141 28.31 0.49 -2.18
C ASP A 141 26.90 0.00 -1.83
N LEU A 142 26.32 -0.83 -2.71
CA LEU A 142 25.07 -1.51 -2.46
C LEU A 142 25.27 -2.64 -1.45
N ASP A 143 24.40 -2.71 -0.46
CA ASP A 143 24.38 -3.68 0.63
C ASP A 143 22.97 -4.26 0.83
N ASP A 144 22.74 -4.96 1.95
CA ASP A 144 21.46 -5.59 2.25
C ASP A 144 20.40 -4.59 2.76
N GLU A 145 20.81 -3.42 3.23
CA GLU A 145 19.91 -2.36 3.69
C GLU A 145 19.49 -1.41 2.55
N SER A 146 20.08 -1.54 1.37
CA SER A 146 19.83 -0.64 0.23
C SER A 146 18.35 -0.55 -0.18
N LEU A 147 17.62 -1.68 -0.16
CA LEU A 147 16.17 -1.67 -0.39
C LEU A 147 15.42 -0.98 0.76
N TRP A 148 15.85 -1.20 2.00
CA TRP A 148 15.22 -0.58 3.16
C TRP A 148 15.36 0.94 3.15
N ARG A 149 16.58 1.45 2.89
CA ARG A 149 16.84 2.88 2.69
C ARG A 149 15.98 3.45 1.58
N LEU A 150 15.86 2.74 0.45
CA LEU A 150 15.00 3.16 -0.65
C LEU A 150 13.54 3.35 -0.17
N LEU A 151 12.97 2.33 0.50
CA LEU A 151 11.58 2.36 0.94
C LEU A 151 11.30 3.46 1.97
N VAL A 152 12.20 3.67 2.93
CA VAL A 152 12.07 4.75 3.92
C VAL A 152 12.19 6.13 3.26
N LEU A 153 13.14 6.30 2.32
CA LEU A 153 13.34 7.58 1.64
C LEU A 153 12.23 7.91 0.64
N LEU A 154 11.55 6.93 0.07
CA LEU A 154 10.32 7.16 -0.71
C LEU A 154 9.30 7.92 0.14
N ASP A 155 9.00 7.43 1.34
CA ASP A 155 8.03 8.05 2.24
C ASP A 155 8.53 9.40 2.77
N ALA A 156 9.81 9.50 3.14
CA ALA A 156 10.40 10.73 3.64
C ALA A 156 10.32 11.88 2.62
N LEU A 157 10.50 11.59 1.33
CA LEU A 157 10.36 12.59 0.27
C LEU A 157 8.90 13.03 0.06
N ILE A 158 7.93 12.12 0.22
CA ILE A 158 6.50 12.45 0.22
C ILE A 158 6.16 13.36 1.41
N PHE A 159 6.67 13.02 2.61
CA PHE A 159 6.51 13.83 3.81
C PHE A 159 7.14 15.23 3.67
N ALA A 160 8.38 15.30 3.18
CA ALA A 160 9.07 16.57 2.95
C ALA A 160 8.28 17.48 1.99
N ASN A 161 7.77 16.92 0.90
CA ASN A 161 6.95 17.67 -0.05
C ASN A 161 5.66 18.22 0.60
N ALA A 162 4.96 17.39 1.38
CA ALA A 162 3.70 17.78 2.02
C ALA A 162 3.89 18.83 3.13
N SER A 163 4.99 18.73 3.88
CA SER A 163 5.32 19.62 5.00
C SER A 163 6.05 20.90 4.58
N GLY A 164 6.67 20.92 3.40
CA GLY A 164 7.60 21.97 2.99
C GLY A 164 8.94 21.91 3.72
N ALA A 165 9.24 20.81 4.42
CA ALA A 165 10.49 20.62 5.12
C ALA A 165 11.67 20.41 4.16
N ASP A 166 12.84 20.92 4.54
CA ASP A 166 14.08 20.67 3.82
C ASP A 166 14.81 19.47 4.43
N PHE A 167 14.75 18.34 3.71
CA PHE A 167 15.47 17.11 4.04
C PHE A 167 16.68 16.89 3.10
N SER A 168 17.32 17.96 2.64
CA SER A 168 18.48 17.87 1.72
C SER A 168 19.62 17.01 2.27
N GLU A 169 19.79 16.95 3.59
CA GLU A 169 20.82 16.12 4.23
C GLU A 169 20.72 14.63 3.91
N LEU A 170 19.51 14.11 3.65
CA LEU A 170 19.30 12.72 3.26
C LEU A 170 19.99 12.39 1.93
N SER A 171 20.24 13.38 1.07
CA SER A 171 20.97 13.17 -0.19
C SER A 171 22.47 12.97 0.00
N SER A 172 23.02 13.49 1.11
CA SER A 172 24.42 13.28 1.50
C SER A 172 24.60 11.98 2.25
N ASP A 173 23.65 11.64 3.14
CA ASP A 173 23.71 10.45 3.98
C ASP A 173 23.36 9.16 3.19
N TYR A 174 22.49 9.26 2.18
CA TYR A 174 21.97 8.12 1.42
C TYR A 174 21.96 8.38 -0.10
N PRO A 175 23.08 8.75 -0.75
CA PRO A 175 23.10 9.22 -2.14
C PRO A 175 22.47 8.26 -3.17
N LEU A 176 22.70 6.95 -3.06
CA LEU A 176 22.16 5.95 -3.99
C LEU A 176 20.65 5.79 -3.82
N ALA A 177 20.20 5.51 -2.60
CA ALA A 177 18.79 5.32 -2.29
C ALA A 177 17.99 6.61 -2.49
N TYR A 178 18.53 7.77 -2.11
CA TYR A 178 17.89 9.08 -2.30
C TYR A 178 17.69 9.38 -3.79
N THR A 179 18.70 9.13 -4.62
CA THR A 179 18.62 9.36 -6.07
C THR A 179 17.51 8.50 -6.70
N ALA A 180 17.46 7.22 -6.34
CA ALA A 180 16.41 6.31 -6.78
C ALA A 180 15.02 6.73 -6.25
N ALA A 181 14.91 7.02 -4.95
CA ALA A 181 13.66 7.44 -4.32
C ALA A 181 13.10 8.70 -4.98
N LYS A 182 13.94 9.72 -5.22
CA LYS A 182 13.54 10.96 -5.88
C LYS A 182 12.95 10.73 -7.27
N LYS A 183 13.57 9.84 -8.06
CA LYS A 183 13.05 9.45 -9.38
C LYS A 183 11.68 8.79 -9.27
N LEU A 184 11.48 7.91 -8.28
CA LEU A 184 10.26 7.14 -8.11
C LEU A 184 9.10 7.94 -7.53
N VAL A 185 9.35 8.90 -6.63
CA VAL A 185 8.27 9.73 -6.05
C VAL A 185 7.84 10.89 -6.94
N SER A 186 8.70 11.34 -7.87
CA SER A 186 8.38 12.51 -8.71
C SER A 186 7.02 12.37 -9.45
N PRO A 187 6.71 11.23 -10.11
CA PRO A 187 5.39 11.04 -10.73
C PRO A 187 4.21 11.02 -9.74
N ILE A 188 4.44 10.62 -8.48
CA ILE A 188 3.43 10.59 -7.43
C ILE A 188 3.10 12.03 -7.01
N LEU A 189 4.13 12.84 -6.78
CA LEU A 189 4.02 14.24 -6.36
C LEU A 189 3.36 15.12 -7.42
N GLU A 190 3.57 14.81 -8.70
CA GLU A 190 2.95 15.52 -9.83
C GLU A 190 1.51 15.08 -10.13
N ALA A 191 1.06 13.95 -9.58
CA ALA A 191 -0.23 13.37 -9.92
C ALA A 191 -1.43 14.01 -9.19
N ASP A 192 -2.56 14.11 -9.90
CA ASP A 192 -3.85 14.42 -9.26
C ASP A 192 -4.46 13.17 -8.60
N LEU A 193 -4.13 12.97 -7.32
CA LEU A 193 -4.56 11.83 -6.51
C LEU A 193 -6.01 11.94 -5.97
N LYS A 194 -6.88 12.76 -6.58
CA LYS A 194 -8.30 12.85 -6.19
C LYS A 194 -9.15 11.67 -6.66
N GLN A 195 -8.70 10.93 -7.69
CA GLN A 195 -9.46 9.86 -8.31
C GLN A 195 -8.77 8.50 -8.12
N SER A 196 -9.54 7.48 -7.75
CA SER A 196 -9.04 6.13 -7.47
C SER A 196 -8.21 5.54 -8.60
N ARG A 197 -8.56 5.85 -9.86
CA ARG A 197 -7.79 5.40 -11.05
C ARG A 197 -6.38 5.99 -11.10
N HIS A 198 -6.21 7.24 -10.67
CA HIS A 198 -4.89 7.89 -10.63
C HIS A 198 -4.07 7.35 -9.47
N ILE A 199 -4.69 7.16 -8.30
CA ILE A 199 -4.06 6.52 -7.14
C ILE A 199 -3.58 5.11 -7.52
N ARG A 200 -4.46 4.29 -8.11
CA ARG A 200 -4.11 2.93 -8.57
C ARG A 200 -2.95 2.95 -9.56
N ARG A 201 -2.97 3.87 -10.52
CA ARG A 201 -1.88 4.01 -11.50
C ARG A 201 -0.55 4.30 -10.83
N GLN A 202 -0.51 5.20 -9.85
CA GLN A 202 0.73 5.52 -9.15
C GLN A 202 1.25 4.34 -8.31
N ILE A 203 0.36 3.56 -7.68
CA ILE A 203 0.75 2.32 -6.98
C ILE A 203 1.42 1.34 -7.96
N VAL A 204 0.80 1.09 -9.11
CA VAL A 204 1.35 0.15 -10.11
C VAL A 204 2.67 0.65 -10.71
N LEU A 205 2.79 1.95 -10.96
CA LEU A 205 4.04 2.55 -11.44
C LEU A 205 5.16 2.46 -10.39
N LEU A 206 4.84 2.66 -9.12
CA LEU A 206 5.82 2.52 -8.04
C LEU A 206 6.29 1.08 -7.89
N PHE A 207 5.38 0.10 -7.92
CA PHE A 207 5.74 -1.33 -7.90
C PHE A 207 6.71 -1.68 -9.03
N ALA A 208 6.39 -1.28 -10.27
CA ALA A 208 7.27 -1.51 -11.41
C ALA A 208 8.62 -0.78 -11.26
N GLY A 209 8.60 0.48 -10.82
CA GLY A 209 9.80 1.28 -10.70
C GLY A 209 10.77 0.80 -9.62
N VAL A 210 10.26 0.21 -8.52
CA VAL A 210 11.10 -0.44 -7.51
C VAL A 210 11.76 -1.69 -8.09
N ASP A 211 11.03 -2.55 -8.82
CA ASP A 211 11.61 -3.72 -9.48
C ASP A 211 12.67 -3.34 -10.53
N ASP A 212 12.42 -2.28 -11.32
CA ASP A 212 13.40 -1.74 -12.27
C ASP A 212 14.67 -1.25 -11.55
N THR A 213 14.51 -0.62 -10.39
CA THR A 213 15.63 -0.14 -9.56
C THR A 213 16.44 -1.29 -8.99
N LEU A 214 15.78 -2.31 -8.44
CA LEU A 214 16.43 -3.51 -7.91
C LEU A 214 17.19 -4.27 -9.00
N THR A 215 16.59 -4.38 -10.19
CA THR A 215 17.25 -4.97 -11.35
C THR A 215 18.52 -4.20 -11.73
N ALA A 216 18.45 -2.87 -11.77
CA ALA A 216 19.62 -2.03 -12.05
C ALA A 216 20.71 -2.14 -10.96
N TRP A 217 20.31 -2.43 -9.73
CA TRP A 217 21.20 -2.70 -8.60
C TRP A 217 21.71 -4.15 -8.55
N GLY A 218 21.29 -5.02 -9.49
CA GLY A 218 21.65 -6.43 -9.50
C GLY A 218 21.06 -7.21 -8.31
N LYS A 219 19.97 -6.72 -7.72
CA LYS A 219 19.27 -7.33 -6.59
C LYS A 219 18.01 -8.07 -7.07
N PRO A 220 17.54 -9.10 -6.33
CA PRO A 220 16.27 -9.76 -6.62
C PRO A 220 15.10 -8.75 -6.59
N THR A 221 14.17 -8.92 -7.52
CA THR A 221 12.95 -8.10 -7.57
C THR A 221 11.90 -8.57 -6.57
N VAL A 222 10.97 -7.69 -6.22
CA VAL A 222 9.81 -7.98 -5.37
C VAL A 222 8.71 -8.66 -6.19
N ASN A 223 8.61 -8.34 -7.49
CA ASN A 223 7.57 -8.82 -8.39
C ASN A 223 6.15 -8.52 -7.87
N ALA A 224 5.98 -7.33 -7.27
CA ALA A 224 4.74 -6.91 -6.63
C ALA A 224 3.55 -6.86 -7.60
N LYS A 225 3.79 -6.73 -8.90
CA LYS A 225 2.74 -6.78 -9.94
C LYS A 225 2.02 -8.12 -10.00
N GLU A 226 2.68 -9.21 -9.67
CA GLU A 226 2.09 -10.55 -9.65
C GLU A 226 1.74 -10.97 -8.22
N TYR A 227 2.63 -10.74 -7.26
CA TYR A 227 2.44 -11.15 -5.87
C TYR A 227 1.25 -10.45 -5.20
N VAL A 228 1.10 -9.14 -5.43
CA VAL A 228 0.11 -8.31 -4.73
C VAL A 228 -1.18 -8.22 -5.52
N THR A 229 -2.29 -8.62 -4.90
CA THR A 229 -3.62 -8.39 -5.47
C THR A 229 -4.05 -6.96 -5.17
N LEU A 230 -4.17 -6.12 -6.18
CA LEU A 230 -4.58 -4.72 -6.03
C LEU A 230 -6.05 -4.53 -6.44
N THR A 231 -6.83 -3.89 -5.57
CA THR A 231 -8.25 -3.57 -5.82
C THR A 231 -8.44 -2.95 -7.20
N SER A 232 -9.38 -3.49 -7.97
CA SER A 232 -9.66 -2.99 -9.32
C SER A 232 -10.54 -1.73 -9.27
N VAL A 233 -10.26 -0.79 -10.18
CA VAL A 233 -11.12 0.38 -10.43
C VAL A 233 -11.83 0.15 -11.76
N LEU A 234 -13.12 -0.17 -11.71
CA LEU A 234 -13.88 -0.68 -12.85
C LEU A 234 -15.09 0.20 -13.15
N SER A 235 -15.32 0.47 -14.43
CA SER A 235 -16.58 1.06 -14.90
C SER A 235 -17.67 -0.01 -15.04
N GLN A 236 -18.94 0.40 -15.06
CA GLN A 236 -20.07 -0.50 -15.33
C GLN A 236 -19.87 -1.30 -16.62
N ARG A 237 -19.37 -0.64 -17.68
CA ARG A 237 -19.04 -1.31 -18.94
C ARG A 237 -18.05 -2.45 -18.73
N GLN A 238 -17.00 -2.25 -17.94
CA GLN A 238 -15.99 -3.27 -17.67
C GLN A 238 -16.54 -4.43 -16.83
N LEU A 239 -17.44 -4.16 -15.88
CA LEU A 239 -18.11 -5.20 -15.10
C LEU A 239 -18.95 -6.12 -15.99
N ASP A 240 -19.53 -5.59 -17.06
CA ASP A 240 -20.32 -6.35 -18.03
C ASP A 240 -19.50 -7.08 -19.11
N LEU A 241 -18.19 -6.79 -19.23
CA LEU A 241 -17.33 -7.49 -20.18
C LEU A 241 -17.04 -8.93 -19.72
N PRO A 242 -16.80 -9.85 -20.67
CA PRO A 242 -16.20 -11.14 -20.35
C PRO A 242 -14.81 -10.95 -19.71
N VAL A 243 -14.45 -11.81 -18.76
CA VAL A 243 -13.13 -11.81 -18.09
C VAL A 243 -12.00 -11.81 -19.11
N SER A 244 -12.11 -12.60 -20.18
CA SER A 244 -11.12 -12.66 -21.28
C SER A 244 -10.85 -11.32 -21.98
N GLN A 245 -11.75 -10.35 -21.89
CA GLN A 245 -11.57 -9.03 -22.49
C GLN A 245 -10.93 -8.03 -21.53
N ALA A 246 -11.08 -8.22 -20.21
CA ALA A 246 -10.54 -7.31 -19.20
C ALA A 246 -9.23 -7.82 -18.56
N PHE A 247 -9.03 -9.13 -18.50
CA PHE A 247 -7.93 -9.78 -17.80
C PHE A 247 -7.26 -10.87 -18.64
N THR A 248 -5.97 -11.06 -18.39
CA THR A 248 -5.18 -12.21 -18.82
C THR A 248 -5.01 -13.13 -17.62
N ILE A 249 -5.31 -14.42 -17.78
CA ILE A 249 -5.09 -15.40 -16.72
C ILE A 249 -3.68 -15.96 -16.87
N PHE A 250 -2.86 -15.78 -15.83
CA PHE A 250 -1.48 -16.23 -15.80
C PHE A 250 -1.32 -17.33 -14.74
N HIS A 251 -0.50 -18.34 -15.04
CA HIS A 251 -0.18 -19.41 -14.11
C HIS A 251 0.94 -18.95 -13.17
N SER A 252 0.63 -18.84 -11.89
CA SER A 252 1.58 -18.37 -10.89
C SER A 252 2.50 -19.50 -10.46
N GLU A 253 3.80 -19.20 -10.30
CA GLU A 253 4.74 -20.13 -9.65
C GLU A 253 4.51 -20.23 -8.13
N MET A 254 3.86 -19.21 -7.54
CA MET A 254 3.36 -19.22 -6.17
C MET A 254 2.05 -20.00 -6.05
N THR A 255 1.75 -20.47 -4.85
CA THR A 255 0.48 -21.16 -4.54
C THR A 255 -0.54 -20.22 -3.90
N ASP A 256 -1.81 -20.61 -3.96
CA ASP A 256 -2.89 -19.89 -3.30
C ASP A 256 -2.76 -20.02 -1.78
N PHE A 257 -2.77 -18.90 -1.08
CA PHE A 257 -2.53 -18.86 0.35
C PHE A 257 -3.57 -19.64 1.16
N GLN A 258 -4.84 -19.60 0.74
CA GLN A 258 -5.95 -20.24 1.46
C GLN A 258 -6.04 -21.72 1.15
N THR A 259 -5.96 -22.09 -0.14
CA THR A 259 -6.20 -23.46 -0.58
C THR A 259 -4.92 -24.30 -0.65
N LYS A 260 -3.74 -23.66 -0.63
CA LYS A 260 -2.42 -24.27 -0.84
C LYS A 260 -2.28 -25.01 -2.17
N LYS A 261 -3.10 -24.65 -3.16
CA LYS A 261 -3.11 -25.24 -4.51
C LYS A 261 -2.42 -24.31 -5.51
N THR A 262 -2.24 -24.83 -6.72
CA THR A 262 -1.85 -24.02 -7.88
C THR A 262 -2.73 -22.78 -7.99
N ALA A 263 -2.09 -21.62 -8.03
CA ALA A 263 -2.76 -20.34 -8.21
C ALA A 263 -2.70 -19.89 -9.67
N TYR A 264 -3.75 -19.19 -10.08
CA TYR A 264 -3.79 -18.42 -11.31
C TYR A 264 -4.12 -16.98 -10.96
N VAL A 265 -3.38 -16.04 -11.54
CA VAL A 265 -3.56 -14.62 -11.29
C VAL A 265 -4.29 -13.97 -12.48
N GLY A 266 -5.26 -13.12 -12.15
CA GLY A 266 -5.95 -12.27 -13.12
C GLY A 266 -5.19 -10.97 -13.32
N LEU A 267 -4.33 -10.92 -14.33
CA LEU A 267 -3.59 -9.70 -14.67
C LEU A 267 -4.50 -8.77 -15.48
N SER A 268 -4.68 -7.55 -15.01
CA SER A 268 -5.41 -6.50 -15.73
C SER A 268 -4.75 -6.26 -17.10
N LYS A 269 -5.51 -6.28 -18.19
CA LYS A 269 -4.95 -5.99 -19.53
C LYS A 269 -4.51 -4.54 -19.71
N VAL A 270 -4.88 -3.64 -18.80
CA VAL A 270 -4.53 -2.22 -18.86
C VAL A 270 -3.10 -1.99 -18.37
N ASP A 271 -2.66 -2.72 -17.34
CA ASP A 271 -1.41 -2.42 -16.63
C ASP A 271 -0.67 -3.66 -16.11
N SER A 272 -1.18 -4.85 -16.41
CA SER A 272 -0.65 -6.14 -15.99
C SER A 272 -0.50 -6.31 -14.47
N GLN A 273 -1.28 -5.58 -13.68
CA GLN A 273 -1.34 -5.78 -12.23
C GLN A 273 -2.30 -6.91 -11.88
N ASN A 274 -1.88 -7.80 -10.99
CA ASN A 274 -2.72 -8.82 -10.38
C ASN A 274 -3.92 -8.17 -9.67
N SER A 275 -5.11 -8.56 -10.11
CA SER A 275 -6.39 -8.03 -9.66
C SER A 275 -7.26 -9.07 -8.94
N PHE A 276 -6.92 -10.36 -9.06
CA PHE A 276 -7.56 -11.46 -8.36
C PHE A 276 -6.72 -12.73 -8.45
N VAL A 277 -6.87 -13.61 -7.46
CA VAL A 277 -6.28 -14.96 -7.45
C VAL A 277 -7.39 -15.99 -7.46
N ILE A 278 -7.21 -17.05 -8.25
CA ILE A 278 -8.12 -18.19 -8.29
C ILE A 278 -7.33 -19.50 -8.30
N SER A 279 -7.93 -20.53 -7.72
CA SER A 279 -7.49 -21.93 -7.88
C SER A 279 -8.54 -22.72 -8.64
N LYS A 280 -8.07 -23.65 -9.48
CA LYS A 280 -8.95 -24.58 -10.18
C LYS A 280 -9.57 -25.58 -9.18
N PRO A 281 -10.89 -25.82 -9.22
CA PRO A 281 -11.51 -26.92 -8.48
C PRO A 281 -10.93 -28.30 -8.87
N GLU A 282 -10.79 -29.21 -7.92
CA GLU A 282 -10.22 -30.56 -8.18
C GLU A 282 -11.12 -31.40 -9.10
N ASN A 283 -12.42 -31.29 -8.92
CA ASN A 283 -13.45 -32.06 -9.62
C ASN A 283 -13.78 -31.55 -11.03
N GLN A 284 -13.04 -30.56 -11.55
CA GLN A 284 -13.28 -29.98 -12.86
C GLN A 284 -12.05 -30.11 -13.77
N ASP A 285 -12.30 -30.54 -15.00
CA ASP A 285 -11.30 -30.53 -16.07
C ASP A 285 -10.79 -29.10 -16.34
N SER A 286 -9.47 -28.96 -16.56
CA SER A 286 -8.81 -27.66 -16.74
C SER A 286 -9.34 -26.89 -17.94
N ALA A 287 -9.53 -27.55 -19.08
CA ALA A 287 -10.01 -26.85 -20.28
C ALA A 287 -11.44 -26.33 -20.08
N SER A 288 -12.27 -27.12 -19.41
CA SER A 288 -13.65 -26.74 -19.09
C SER A 288 -13.71 -25.58 -18.10
N PHE A 289 -12.88 -25.60 -17.05
CA PHE A 289 -12.77 -24.51 -16.07
C PHE A 289 -12.37 -23.19 -16.74
N PHE A 290 -11.27 -23.16 -17.50
CA PHE A 290 -10.80 -21.92 -18.12
C PHE A 290 -11.76 -21.39 -19.18
N LYS A 291 -12.39 -22.27 -19.99
CA LYS A 291 -13.42 -21.85 -20.95
C LYS A 291 -14.61 -21.18 -20.26
N ALA A 292 -15.04 -21.68 -19.10
CA ALA A 292 -16.11 -21.07 -18.32
C ALA A 292 -15.67 -19.73 -17.73
N LEU A 293 -14.50 -19.69 -17.08
CA LEU A 293 -13.92 -18.49 -16.49
C LEU A 293 -13.81 -17.34 -17.50
N TYR A 294 -13.24 -17.61 -18.69
CA TYR A 294 -13.03 -16.58 -19.71
C TYR A 294 -14.32 -15.97 -20.27
N LYS A 295 -15.43 -16.70 -20.19
CA LYS A 295 -16.76 -16.27 -20.64
C LYS A 295 -17.56 -15.56 -19.53
N LEU A 296 -17.20 -15.76 -18.27
CA LEU A 296 -17.88 -15.14 -17.15
C LEU A 296 -17.77 -13.61 -17.25
N LYS A 297 -18.82 -12.89 -16.84
CA LYS A 297 -18.72 -11.44 -16.70
C LYS A 297 -17.79 -11.09 -15.55
N VAL A 298 -17.05 -9.99 -15.68
CA VAL A 298 -16.16 -9.51 -14.62
C VAL A 298 -16.92 -9.27 -13.31
N GLY A 299 -18.10 -8.64 -13.37
CA GLY A 299 -18.92 -8.40 -12.18
C GLY A 299 -19.37 -9.68 -11.48
N ASP A 300 -19.72 -10.71 -12.25
CA ASP A 300 -20.10 -12.02 -11.71
C ASP A 300 -18.91 -12.73 -11.06
N LEU A 301 -17.72 -12.65 -11.68
CA LEU A 301 -16.49 -13.19 -11.09
C LEU A 301 -16.15 -12.53 -9.76
N PHE A 302 -16.14 -11.20 -9.71
CA PHE A 302 -15.81 -10.45 -8.50
C PHE A 302 -16.80 -10.76 -7.37
N LYS A 303 -18.09 -10.93 -7.69
CA LYS A 303 -19.11 -11.37 -6.73
C LYS A 303 -18.86 -12.79 -6.24
N GLN A 304 -18.52 -13.73 -7.13
CA GLN A 304 -18.22 -15.12 -6.76
C GLN A 304 -17.02 -15.24 -5.83
N LEU A 305 -15.98 -14.43 -6.06
CA LEU A 305 -14.76 -14.41 -5.24
C LEU A 305 -14.87 -13.53 -4.00
N ALA A 306 -16.03 -12.88 -3.78
CA ALA A 306 -16.23 -11.87 -2.74
C ALA A 306 -15.15 -10.77 -2.76
N LEU A 307 -14.67 -10.40 -3.96
CA LEU A 307 -13.62 -9.41 -4.12
C LEU A 307 -14.20 -7.99 -4.18
N PRO A 308 -13.64 -7.05 -3.40
CA PRO A 308 -14.02 -5.66 -3.52
C PRO A 308 -13.50 -5.06 -4.84
N TYR A 309 -14.23 -4.08 -5.34
CA TYR A 309 -13.80 -3.22 -6.44
C TYR A 309 -14.31 -1.81 -6.20
N ILE A 310 -13.65 -0.84 -6.82
CA ILE A 310 -14.06 0.56 -6.78
C ILE A 310 -14.78 0.88 -8.09
N ASN A 311 -15.99 1.41 -7.98
CA ASN A 311 -16.74 1.92 -9.13
C ASN A 311 -16.06 3.17 -9.68
N ARG A 312 -15.73 3.14 -10.98
CA ARG A 312 -15.27 4.32 -11.70
C ARG A 312 -16.47 5.23 -11.95
N VAL A 313 -16.59 6.28 -11.14
CA VAL A 313 -17.47 7.44 -11.40
C VAL A 313 -16.88 8.32 -12.50
#